data_AF-A0A517NHL5-F1
#
_entry.id   AF-A0A517NHL5-F1
#
_cell.length_a   1.000
_cell.length_b   1.000
_cell.length_c   1.000
_cell.angle_alpha   90.00
_cell.angle_beta   90.00
_cell.angle_gamma   90.00
#
_symmetry.space_group_name_H-M   'P 1'
#
loop_
_entity.id
_entity.type
_entity.pdbx_description
1 polymer ?
#
loop_
_entity_poly.entity_id
_entity_poly.type
_entity_poly.pdbx_seq_one_letter_code
_entity_poly.pdbx_strand_id
1 'polypeptide(L)'
;MAKNNDLKRSLKAADRRRSRRPRAVDSTGASAAQSSASNQVDVSGLLVVDILAAHRESGLRDSELVVSLRACLAASTPSQDRSQQLMQRLAQIENRDDVSPRAYREAVRGILATALQHRVADNDHAFMQFLTVLSN
;
A
#
# COMPACT_ATOMS: atom_id res chain seq x y z
N MET A 1 41.49 4.44 6.15
CA MET A 1 40.60 4.09 7.29
C MET A 1 39.61 5.21 7.71
N ALA A 2 39.37 6.25 6.89
CA ALA A 2 38.50 7.39 7.26
C ALA A 2 36.98 7.14 7.12
N LYS A 3 36.56 6.35 6.11
CA LYS A 3 35.14 6.12 5.78
C LYS A 3 34.32 5.46 6.90
N ASN A 4 34.98 4.71 7.79
CA ASN A 4 34.31 3.99 8.87
C ASN A 4 33.95 4.91 10.06
N ASN A 5 34.60 6.06 10.18
CA ASN A 5 34.36 7.00 11.28
C ASN A 5 33.14 7.90 11.00
N ASP A 6 32.93 8.29 9.74
CA ASP A 6 31.76 9.05 9.31
C ASP A 6 30.46 8.24 9.42
N LEU A 7 30.51 6.94 9.09
CA LEU A 7 29.40 6.02 9.26
C LEU A 7 28.96 5.90 10.73
N LYS A 8 29.93 5.76 11.65
CA LYS A 8 29.64 5.72 13.10
C LYS A 8 29.10 7.06 13.63
N ARG A 9 29.59 8.18 13.12
CA ARG A 9 29.07 9.52 13.47
C ARG A 9 27.64 9.74 12.98
N SER A 10 27.33 9.32 11.74
CA SER A 10 25.99 9.41 11.17
C SER A 10 24.97 8.58 11.95
N LEU A 11 25.32 7.33 12.29
CA LEU A 11 24.48 6.45 13.11
C LEU A 11 24.21 7.02 14.50
N LYS A 12 25.24 7.59 15.16
CA LYS A 12 25.09 8.21 16.48
C LYS A 12 24.26 9.50 16.45
N ALA A 13 24.32 10.26 15.34
CA ALA A 13 23.49 11.44 15.14
C ALA A 13 22.02 11.10 14.88
N ALA A 14 21.75 10.01 14.14
CA ALA A 14 20.41 9.50 13.91
C ALA A 14 19.77 8.97 15.21
N ASP A 15 20.54 8.27 16.05
CA ASP A 15 20.07 7.74 17.32
C ASP A 15 19.72 8.85 18.33
N ARG A 16 20.57 9.89 18.43
CA ARG A 16 20.28 11.08 19.27
C ARG A 16 18.99 11.81 18.87
N ARG A 17 18.62 11.80 17.58
CA ARG A 17 17.34 12.38 17.12
C ARG A 17 16.15 11.52 17.53
N ARG A 18 16.33 10.20 17.64
CA ARG A 18 15.29 9.26 18.07
C ARG A 18 14.96 9.40 19.56
N SER A 19 15.97 9.67 20.39
CA SER A 19 15.79 9.82 21.85
C SER A 19 15.19 11.16 22.29
N ARG A 20 15.05 12.15 21.39
CA ARG A 20 14.46 13.47 21.68
C ARG A 20 13.01 13.63 21.24
N ARG A 21 12.39 12.58 20.70
CA ARG A 21 10.95 12.59 20.42
C ARG A 21 10.21 12.25 21.73
N PRO A 22 9.38 13.15 22.28
CA PRO A 22 8.61 12.82 23.48
C PRO A 22 7.69 11.63 23.15
N ARG A 23 7.93 10.51 23.86
CA ARG A 23 7.01 9.39 23.95
C ARG A 23 5.79 9.89 24.72
N ALA A 24 4.67 10.08 24.03
CA ALA A 24 3.38 9.97 24.67
C ALA A 24 3.19 8.49 25.01
N VAL A 25 3.51 8.15 26.26
CA VAL A 25 3.17 6.86 26.86
C VAL A 25 1.78 7.06 27.43
N ASP A 26 0.81 6.28 26.97
CA ASP A 26 -0.19 5.79 27.90
C ASP A 26 -0.36 4.29 27.67
N SER A 27 -0.29 3.58 28.78
CA SER A 27 -0.17 2.13 28.85
C SER A 27 -1.41 1.63 29.55
N THR A 28 -2.30 0.96 28.82
CA THR A 28 -3.26 0.06 29.46
C THR A 28 -3.56 -1.05 28.46
N GLY A 29 -3.31 -2.28 28.90
CA GLY A 29 -3.37 -3.45 28.04
C GLY A 29 -4.77 -3.71 27.51
N ALA A 30 -4.84 -4.31 26.32
CA ALA A 30 -5.89 -5.20 25.84
C ALA A 30 -5.65 -5.38 24.34
N SER A 31 -5.77 -6.64 23.91
CA SER A 31 -6.36 -7.11 22.65
C SER A 31 -6.01 -6.42 21.33
N ALA A 32 -5.79 -7.27 20.33
CA ALA A 32 -6.07 -7.04 18.91
C ALA A 32 -6.69 -5.66 18.64
N ALA A 33 -5.94 -4.78 17.98
CA ALA A 33 -6.46 -3.52 17.47
C ALA A 33 -7.50 -3.82 16.38
N GLN A 34 -8.72 -4.19 16.80
CA GLN A 34 -9.93 -3.72 16.16
C GLN A 34 -9.87 -2.21 16.31
N SER A 35 -9.26 -1.56 15.32
CA SER A 35 -9.28 -0.12 15.17
C SER A 35 -10.73 0.31 15.23
N SER A 36 -11.05 1.08 16.26
CA SER A 36 -12.36 1.64 16.52
C SER A 36 -12.95 2.16 15.21
N ALA A 37 -14.10 1.60 14.84
CA ALA A 37 -14.97 2.06 13.78
C ALA A 37 -15.42 3.51 14.08
N SER A 38 -14.52 4.46 13.88
CA SER A 38 -14.94 5.74 13.32
C SER A 38 -15.50 5.42 11.94
N ASN A 39 -16.60 6.04 11.58
CA ASN A 39 -17.38 5.81 10.36
C ASN A 39 -16.62 6.20 9.06
N GLN A 40 -15.30 6.02 9.05
CA GLN A 40 -14.40 6.26 7.95
C GLN A 40 -14.47 5.08 6.99
N VAL A 41 -14.66 5.40 5.72
CA VAL A 41 -14.64 4.43 4.64
C VAL A 41 -13.27 3.75 4.60
N ASP A 42 -13.26 2.42 4.66
CA ASP A 42 -12.03 1.64 4.45
C ASP A 42 -11.65 1.65 2.97
N VAL A 43 -10.92 2.70 2.58
CA VAL A 43 -10.45 2.89 1.21
C VAL A 43 -9.51 1.74 0.78
N SER A 44 -8.75 1.15 1.71
CA SER A 44 -7.86 0.03 1.38
C SER A 44 -8.68 -1.23 1.05
N GLY A 45 -9.70 -1.51 1.85
CA GLY A 45 -10.67 -2.58 1.59
C GLY A 45 -11.38 -2.39 0.24
N LEU A 46 -11.85 -1.17 -0.07
CA LEU A 46 -12.47 -0.86 -1.37
C LEU A 46 -11.53 -1.15 -2.54
N LEU A 47 -10.27 -0.72 -2.47
CA LEU A 47 -9.29 -0.97 -3.52
C LEU A 47 -9.01 -2.48 -3.67
N VAL A 48 -8.90 -3.23 -2.57
CA VAL A 48 -8.67 -4.67 -2.60
C VAL A 48 -9.84 -5.41 -3.25
N VAL A 49 -11.09 -5.02 -2.95
CA VAL A 49 -12.29 -5.61 -3.57
C VAL A 49 -12.27 -5.42 -5.08
N ASP A 50 -11.98 -4.20 -5.56
CA ASP A 50 -11.92 -3.90 -6.98
C ASP A 50 -10.76 -4.62 -7.70
N ILE A 51 -9.61 -4.73 -7.05
CA ILE A 51 -8.45 -5.47 -7.56
C ILE A 51 -8.79 -6.96 -7.71
N LEU A 52 -9.42 -7.56 -6.70
CA LEU A 52 -9.82 -8.98 -6.74
C LEU A 52 -10.93 -9.24 -7.76
N ALA A 53 -11.88 -8.32 -7.91
CA ALA A 53 -12.90 -8.39 -8.96
C ALA A 53 -12.25 -8.36 -10.35
N ALA A 54 -11.34 -7.41 -10.59
CA ALA A 54 -10.59 -7.34 -11.85
C ALA A 54 -9.76 -8.60 -12.11
N HIS A 55 -9.13 -9.17 -11.07
CA HIS A 55 -8.40 -10.43 -11.16
C HIS A 55 -9.30 -11.60 -11.59
N ARG A 56 -10.50 -11.73 -10.99
CA ARG A 56 -11.47 -12.79 -11.34
C ARG A 56 -12.00 -12.67 -12.76
N GLU A 57 -12.21 -11.44 -13.25
CA GLU A 57 -12.77 -11.19 -14.59
C GLU A 57 -11.75 -11.35 -15.71
N SER A 58 -10.51 -10.90 -15.49
CA SER A 58 -9.53 -10.71 -16.57
C SER A 58 -8.22 -11.49 -16.38
N GLY A 59 -8.03 -12.15 -15.24
CA GLY A 59 -6.79 -12.84 -14.90
C GLY A 59 -5.61 -11.89 -14.66
N LEU A 60 -5.88 -10.75 -14.02
CA LEU A 60 -4.91 -9.69 -13.73
C LEU A 60 -3.68 -10.25 -12.99
N ARG A 61 -2.48 -9.92 -13.45
CA ARG A 61 -1.21 -10.35 -12.84
C ARG A 61 -0.67 -9.34 -11.83
N ASP A 62 0.23 -9.78 -10.95
CA ASP A 62 0.90 -8.90 -9.98
C ASP A 62 1.70 -7.79 -10.69
N SER A 63 2.37 -8.13 -11.80
CA SER A 63 3.08 -7.16 -12.64
C SER A 63 2.16 -6.07 -13.21
N GLU A 64 1.00 -6.45 -13.74
CA GLU A 64 -0.02 -5.54 -14.29
C GLU A 64 -0.65 -4.66 -13.20
N LEU A 65 -0.89 -5.23 -12.01
CA LEU A 65 -1.36 -4.50 -10.84
C LEU A 65 -0.35 -3.44 -10.40
N VAL A 66 0.93 -3.81 -10.25
CA VAL A 66 1.99 -2.88 -9.82
C VAL A 66 2.13 -1.72 -10.79
N VAL A 67 2.04 -1.98 -12.10
CA VAL A 67 2.04 -0.94 -13.13
C VAL A 67 0.85 0.01 -12.96
N SER A 68 -0.35 -0.54 -12.73
CA SER A 68 -1.57 0.25 -12.55
C SER A 68 -1.53 1.12 -11.30
N LEU A 69 -1.07 0.58 -10.17
CA LEU A 69 -0.93 1.32 -8.91
C LEU A 69 0.10 2.46 -9.03
N ARG A 70 1.22 2.20 -9.72
CA ARG A 70 2.20 3.26 -10.04
C ARG A 70 1.62 4.33 -10.94
N ALA A 71 0.84 3.93 -11.94
CA ALA A 71 0.15 4.85 -12.84
C ALA A 71 -0.84 5.76 -12.09
N CYS A 72 -1.59 5.22 -11.13
CA CYS A 72 -2.47 5.99 -10.25
C CYS A 72 -1.70 7.05 -9.44
N LEU A 73 -0.54 6.71 -8.90
CA LEU A 73 0.29 7.65 -8.12
C LEU A 73 0.98 8.71 -8.98
N ALA A 74 1.36 8.35 -10.21
CA ALA A 74 2.07 9.22 -11.14
C ALA A 74 1.14 10.04 -12.04
N ALA A 75 -0.18 9.83 -11.96
CA ALA A 75 -1.17 10.36 -12.90
C ALA A 75 -0.76 10.10 -14.37
N SER A 76 -0.24 8.90 -14.63
CA SER A 76 0.21 8.45 -15.95
C SER A 76 -0.72 7.37 -16.50
N THR A 77 -0.74 7.17 -17.81
CA THR A 77 -1.55 6.11 -18.44
C THR A 77 -0.66 4.90 -18.76
N PRO A 78 -0.95 3.70 -18.25
CA PRO A 78 -0.15 2.52 -18.54
C PRO A 78 -0.34 2.06 -19.99
N SER A 79 0.66 1.42 -20.59
CA SER A 79 0.60 0.99 -22.00
C SER A 79 -0.23 -0.26 -22.24
N GLN A 80 -0.55 -1.03 -21.19
CA GLN A 80 -1.28 -2.29 -21.29
C GLN A 80 -2.77 -2.07 -21.01
N ASP A 81 -3.64 -2.58 -21.87
CA ASP A 81 -5.10 -2.39 -21.78
C ASP A 81 -5.68 -2.82 -20.42
N ARG A 82 -5.22 -3.96 -19.89
CA ARG A 82 -5.66 -4.46 -18.58
C ARG A 82 -5.27 -3.53 -17.43
N SER A 83 -4.07 -2.98 -17.47
CA SER A 83 -3.62 -2.00 -16.49
C SER A 83 -4.36 -0.67 -16.61
N GLN A 84 -4.76 -0.28 -17.83
CA GLN A 84 -5.59 0.91 -18.04
C GLN A 84 -6.99 0.71 -17.45
N GLN A 85 -7.61 -0.45 -17.71
CA GLN A 85 -8.92 -0.79 -17.16
C GLN A 85 -8.90 -0.79 -15.63
N LEU A 86 -7.88 -1.39 -15.02
CA LEU A 86 -7.73 -1.37 -13.57
C LEU A 86 -7.52 0.04 -13.04
N MET A 87 -6.64 0.82 -13.66
CA MET A 87 -6.42 2.22 -13.28
C MET A 87 -7.73 3.03 -13.32
N GLN A 88 -8.54 2.86 -14.36
CA GLN A 88 -9.83 3.54 -14.48
C GLN A 88 -10.79 3.14 -13.36
N ARG A 89 -10.86 1.86 -12.99
CA ARG A 89 -11.67 1.40 -11.84
C ARG A 89 -11.19 2.03 -10.54
N LEU A 90 -9.88 2.01 -10.27
CA LEU A 90 -9.32 2.61 -9.06
C LEU A 90 -9.55 4.14 -9.03
N ALA A 91 -9.49 4.81 -10.17
CA ALA A 91 -9.81 6.24 -10.28
C ALA A 91 -11.28 6.54 -9.95
N GLN A 92 -12.22 5.61 -10.18
CA GLN A 92 -13.60 5.79 -9.74
C GLN A 92 -13.72 5.83 -8.21
N ILE A 93 -12.88 5.08 -7.49
CA ILE A 93 -12.81 5.13 -6.02
C ILE A 93 -12.29 6.49 -5.54
N GLU A 94 -11.29 7.07 -6.21
CA GLU A 94 -10.78 8.41 -5.89
C GLU A 94 -11.85 9.51 -6.06
N ASN A 95 -12.78 9.32 -6.99
CA ASN A 95 -13.85 10.28 -7.29
C ASN A 95 -15.10 10.11 -6.39
N ARG A 96 -15.13 9.17 -5.45
CA ARG A 96 -16.28 9.04 -4.54
C ARG A 96 -16.29 10.15 -3.50
N ASP A 97 -17.47 10.69 -3.21
CA ASP A 97 -17.68 11.78 -2.25
C ASP A 97 -17.26 11.42 -0.80
N ASP A 98 -17.23 10.12 -0.50
CA ASP A 98 -16.89 9.56 0.82
C ASP A 98 -15.38 9.25 0.97
N VAL A 99 -14.57 9.47 -0.08
CA VAL A 99 -13.15 9.16 -0.11
C VAL A 99 -12.31 10.43 -0.18
N SER A 100 -11.42 10.62 0.81
CA SER A 100 -10.43 11.70 0.73
C SER A 100 -9.34 11.37 -0.31
N PRO A 101 -8.91 12.31 -1.18
CA PRO A 101 -7.79 12.11 -2.09
C PRO A 101 -6.50 11.71 -1.38
N ARG A 102 -6.31 12.19 -0.14
CA ARG A 102 -5.16 11.80 0.69
C ARG A 102 -5.26 10.35 1.14
N ALA A 103 -6.43 9.93 1.63
CA ALA A 103 -6.67 8.56 2.07
C ALA A 103 -6.50 7.56 0.91
N TYR A 104 -7.03 7.91 -0.27
CA TYR A 104 -6.81 7.15 -1.51
C TYR A 104 -5.32 6.98 -1.84
N ARG A 105 -4.55 8.08 -1.88
CA ARG A 105 -3.11 8.00 -2.18
C ARG A 105 -2.32 7.21 -1.14
N GLU A 106 -2.66 7.34 0.14
CA GLU A 106 -2.03 6.56 1.21
C GLU A 106 -2.35 5.07 1.08
N ALA A 107 -3.61 4.72 0.76
CA ALA A 107 -4.04 3.34 0.53
C ALA A 107 -3.35 2.72 -0.71
N VAL A 108 -3.31 3.43 -1.84
CA VAL A 108 -2.61 2.98 -3.06
C VAL A 108 -1.11 2.75 -2.78
N ARG A 109 -0.46 3.65 -2.01
CA ARG A 109 0.94 3.46 -1.61
C ARG A 109 1.13 2.26 -0.71
N GLY A 110 0.22 2.02 0.23
CA GLY A 110 0.23 0.86 1.12
C GLY A 110 0.13 -0.43 0.33
N ILE A 111 -0.86 -0.55 -0.55
CA ILE A 111 -1.06 -1.74 -1.40
C ILE A 111 0.16 -1.96 -2.31
N LEU A 112 0.68 -0.89 -2.94
CA LEU A 112 1.87 -1.00 -3.79
C LEU A 112 3.09 -1.49 -3.00
N ALA A 113 3.31 -1.00 -1.77
CA ALA A 113 4.41 -1.45 -0.94
C ALA A 113 4.28 -2.95 -0.59
N THR A 114 3.08 -3.40 -0.21
CA THR A 114 2.81 -4.81 0.10
C THR A 114 2.95 -5.69 -1.14
N ALA A 115 2.48 -5.24 -2.30
CA ALA A 115 2.62 -5.94 -3.58
C ALA A 115 4.09 -6.13 -3.96
N LEU A 116 4.93 -5.10 -3.77
CA LEU A 116 6.37 -5.19 -4.02
C LEU A 116 7.08 -6.13 -3.05
N GLN A 117 6.62 -6.24 -1.80
CA GLN A 117 7.16 -7.18 -0.82
C GLN A 117 6.79 -8.64 -1.13
N HIS A 118 5.63 -8.87 -1.73
CA HIS A 118 5.15 -10.20 -2.12
C HIS A 118 5.55 -10.60 -3.54
N ARG A 119 6.34 -9.78 -4.23
CA ARG A 119 6.80 -10.09 -5.59
C ARG A 119 7.79 -11.25 -5.55
N VAL A 120 7.33 -12.43 -5.93
CA VAL A 120 8.16 -13.63 -6.09
C VAL A 120 8.57 -13.74 -7.55
N ALA A 121 9.87 -13.90 -7.83
CA ALA A 121 10.40 -13.93 -9.20
C ALA A 121 9.76 -15.04 -10.06
N ASP A 122 9.43 -16.17 -9.45
CA ASP A 122 8.86 -17.34 -10.11
C ASP A 122 7.32 -17.44 -10.00
N ASN A 123 6.66 -16.48 -9.34
CA ASN A 123 5.20 -16.49 -9.20
C ASN A 123 4.61 -15.07 -9.32
N ASP A 124 4.13 -14.73 -10.51
CA ASP A 124 3.51 -13.43 -10.86
C ASP A 124 2.03 -13.32 -10.38
N HIS A 125 1.60 -14.21 -9.48
CA HIS A 125 0.29 -14.22 -8.84
C HIS A 125 0.36 -14.35 -7.32
N ALA A 126 1.55 -14.31 -6.72
CA ALA A 126 1.75 -14.51 -5.29
C ALA A 126 1.00 -13.45 -4.45
N PHE A 127 0.98 -12.20 -4.91
CA PHE A 127 0.27 -11.14 -4.21
C PHE A 127 -1.26 -11.25 -4.38
N MET A 128 -1.76 -11.57 -5.57
CA MET A 128 -3.20 -11.85 -5.77
C MET A 128 -3.69 -13.02 -4.91
N GLN A 129 -2.89 -14.09 -4.79
CA GLN A 129 -3.20 -15.22 -3.91
C GLN A 129 -3.27 -14.79 -2.45
N PHE A 130 -2.30 -13.99 -2.00
CA PHE A 130 -2.29 -13.41 -0.66
C PHE A 130 -3.55 -12.56 -0.39
N LEU A 131 -3.92 -11.67 -1.32
CA LEU A 131 -5.13 -10.86 -1.19
C LEU A 131 -6.41 -11.73 -1.14
N THR A 132 -6.46 -12.80 -1.95
CA THR A 132 -7.59 -13.71 -1.95
C THR A 132 -7.77 -14.40 -0.60
N VAL A 133 -6.67 -14.85 0.03
CA VAL A 133 -6.69 -15.46 1.37
C VAL A 133 -7.13 -14.46 2.44
N LEU A 134 -6.70 -13.20 2.35
CA LEU A 134 -7.11 -12.16 3.30
C LEU A 134 -8.56 -11.69 3.14
N SER A 135 -9.16 -11.90 1.97
CA SER A 135 -10.53 -11.48 1.67
C SER A 135 -11.61 -12.51 2.01
N ASN A 136 -11.21 -13.72 2.45
CA ASN A 136 -12.09 -14.78 2.94
C ASN A 136 -12.30 -14.67 4.46
#